data_AF-A0A518GN07-F1
#
_entry.id   AF-A0A518GN07-F1
#
_cell.length_a   1.000
_cell.length_b   1.000
_cell.length_c   1.000
_cell.angle_alpha   90.00
_cell.angle_beta   90.00
_cell.angle_gamma   90.00
#
_symmetry.space_group_name_H-M   'P 1'
#
loop_
_entity.id
_entity.type
_entity.pdbx_description
1 polymer ?
#
loop_
_entity_poly.entity_id
_entity_poly.type
_entity_poly.pdbx_seq_one_letter_code
_entity_poly.pdbx_strand_id
1 'polypeptide(L)'
;MAGWFSQSSKSAQSVPPVAVPFEIACGCGNTITGERSFSHQFIPCVQCGQKVFVLPANVYPPVAMTKTLSKAQPESSQNSGDDPELNEALLASTAGEAPIVKGAKAIGRKMKPLPVPITLPQDAAPPEPSAVEKLIASWGKRLHQLKSSWRIWHSIVSATALVLVLTGLVLWRQSAIASAKLRVDVATEAGIKALKEGNFPEANRQLTDAVTALNLLGIQTDTSRMVRQYAAEARAAANLVEIPFEEGLPDLRGPQFSRELKDSVRRNYAGKWLIFDSYAERDRSEPETNGWRFDLPLQVAGRKTIVLLNPDRMRSSFPSGDESQRMIIAGQIQEIEVPADRPELRIRLRGDTFSLWAHEEVLQTLGLDSIDPDLKKETVEILERQMAAMGFKSTGQTPPGVDQAGENNSGKKASSP
;
A
#
# COMPACT_ATOMS: atom_id res chain seq x y z
N MET A 1 37.24 -11.07 1.69
CA MET A 1 36.12 -10.78 0.75
C MET A 1 34.76 -11.01 1.43
N ALA A 2 34.45 -10.21 2.47
CA ALA A 2 33.14 -10.15 3.12
C ALA A 2 33.09 -8.85 3.94
N GLY A 3 32.74 -7.74 3.29
CA GLY A 3 32.64 -6.41 3.93
C GLY A 3 31.21 -5.90 4.08
N TRP A 4 30.22 -6.67 3.61
CA TRP A 4 28.85 -6.21 3.35
C TRP A 4 27.95 -6.11 4.60
N PHE A 5 28.22 -6.85 5.68
CA PHE A 5 27.24 -7.00 6.78
C PHE A 5 27.31 -5.97 7.93
N SER A 6 28.18 -4.95 7.88
CA SER A 6 28.41 -4.07 9.04
C SER A 6 27.79 -2.66 8.97
N GLN A 7 27.05 -2.31 7.91
CA GLN A 7 26.72 -0.90 7.64
C GLN A 7 25.22 -0.52 7.63
N SER A 8 24.29 -1.47 7.75
CA SER A 8 22.84 -1.17 7.72
C SER A 8 22.28 -0.46 8.97
N SER A 9 23.08 -0.23 10.01
CA SER A 9 22.66 0.50 11.21
C SER A 9 22.97 2.00 11.20
N LYS A 10 23.59 2.54 10.14
CA LYS A 10 24.11 3.92 10.12
C LYS A 10 23.24 4.98 9.45
N SER A 11 22.14 4.64 8.77
CA SER A 11 21.34 5.61 8.01
C SER A 11 20.19 6.27 8.77
N ALA A 12 19.95 5.90 10.03
CA ALA A 12 19.18 6.75 10.95
C ALA A 12 20.12 7.85 11.48
N GLN A 13 20.28 8.92 10.72
CA GLN A 13 21.06 10.09 11.11
C GLN A 13 20.39 10.73 12.33
N SER A 14 20.81 10.28 13.51
CA SER A 14 20.37 10.78 14.80
C SER A 14 20.76 12.25 14.92
N VAL A 15 19.76 13.13 15.02
CA VAL A 15 19.95 14.42 15.70
C VAL A 15 20.73 14.12 17.00
N PRO A 16 21.89 14.78 17.25
CA PRO A 16 22.70 14.47 18.42
C PRO A 16 21.81 14.56 19.66
N PRO A 17 21.73 13.50 20.47
CA PRO A 17 20.82 13.44 21.61
C PRO A 17 21.12 14.59 22.56
N VAL A 18 20.15 15.45 22.77
CA VAL A 18 20.18 16.38 23.89
C VAL A 18 20.06 15.53 25.15
N ALA A 19 21.09 15.53 26.01
CA ALA A 19 21.07 14.82 27.27
C ALA A 19 19.90 15.33 28.13
N VAL A 20 18.92 14.46 28.41
CA VAL A 20 17.76 14.80 29.25
C VAL A 20 18.04 14.29 30.66
N PRO A 21 18.25 15.19 31.65
CA PRO A 21 18.44 14.79 33.04
C PRO A 21 17.15 14.21 33.62
N PHE A 22 17.27 13.32 34.61
CA PHE A 22 16.15 12.80 35.39
C PHE A 22 16.47 12.78 36.88
N GLU A 23 15.41 12.79 37.70
CA GLU A 23 15.46 12.69 39.15
C GLU A 23 14.35 11.72 39.59
N ILE A 24 14.70 10.61 40.26
CA ILE A 24 13.76 9.57 40.69
C ILE A 24 14.04 9.21 42.16
N ALA A 25 12.98 9.11 42.96
CA ALA A 25 13.09 8.65 44.35
C ALA A 25 13.21 7.12 44.43
N CYS A 26 14.17 6.63 45.20
CA CYS A 26 14.30 5.22 45.54
C CYS A 26 13.35 4.86 46.70
N GLY A 27 12.97 3.59 46.84
CA GLY A 27 12.10 3.11 47.93
C GLY A 27 12.66 3.32 49.34
N CYS A 28 13.98 3.51 49.48
CA CYS A 28 14.62 3.87 50.75
C CYS A 28 14.56 5.38 51.09
N GLY A 29 13.95 6.20 50.23
CA GLY A 29 13.85 7.65 50.40
C GLY A 29 15.02 8.47 49.82
N ASN A 30 16.07 7.83 49.30
CA ASN A 30 17.17 8.54 48.63
C ASN A 30 16.81 8.89 47.18
N THR A 31 17.19 10.10 46.74
CA THR A 31 16.99 10.56 45.36
C THR A 31 18.16 10.16 44.45
N ILE A 32 17.85 9.65 43.26
CA ILE A 32 18.83 9.26 42.23
C ILE A 32 18.70 10.22 41.06
N THR A 33 19.80 10.86 40.69
CA THR A 33 19.92 11.78 39.55
C THR A 33 20.83 11.21 38.47
N GLY A 34 20.51 11.42 37.20
CA GLY A 34 21.35 11.00 36.07
C GLY A 34 20.83 11.48 34.72
N GLU A 35 21.39 10.94 33.64
CA GLU A 35 20.99 11.24 32.26
C GLU A 35 20.28 10.04 31.61
N ARG A 36 19.17 10.29 30.91
CA ARG A 36 18.43 9.21 30.23
C ARG A 36 19.15 8.77 28.95
N SER A 37 19.29 7.46 28.74
CA SER A 37 19.71 6.90 27.45
C SER A 37 18.53 6.60 26.51
N PHE A 38 18.85 6.23 25.27
CA PHE A 38 17.89 5.71 24.28
C PHE A 38 17.31 4.34 24.64
N SER A 39 18.01 3.56 25.45
CA SER A 39 17.52 2.31 26.02
C SER A 39 17.11 2.49 27.48
N HIS A 40 16.36 1.53 28.02
CA HIS A 40 16.04 1.51 29.44
C HIS A 40 17.30 1.24 30.27
N GLN A 41 17.38 1.78 31.48
CA GLN A 41 18.52 1.58 32.38
C GLN A 41 18.06 1.04 33.74
N PHE A 42 18.95 0.29 34.38
CA PHE A 42 18.82 -0.07 35.79
C PHE A 42 19.99 0.52 36.57
N ILE A 43 19.70 1.48 37.45
CA ILE A 43 20.72 2.16 38.24
C ILE A 43 20.62 1.71 39.70
N PRO A 44 21.70 1.21 40.31
CA PRO A 44 21.69 0.85 41.73
C PRO A 44 21.64 2.10 42.61
N CYS A 45 20.77 2.10 43.62
CA CYS A 45 20.76 3.16 44.62
C CYS A 45 22.04 3.11 45.47
N VAL A 46 22.70 4.25 45.64
CA VAL A 46 23.94 4.36 46.44
C VAL A 46 23.75 4.06 47.93
N GLN A 47 22.53 4.19 48.45
CA GLN A 47 22.23 3.96 49.88
C GLN A 47 21.85 2.51 50.17
N CYS A 48 20.86 1.96 49.45
CA CYS A 48 20.32 0.62 49.74
C CYS A 48 20.71 -0.46 48.73
N GLY A 49 21.39 -0.12 47.64
CA GLY A 49 21.77 -1.05 46.57
C GLY A 49 20.62 -1.53 45.68
N GLN A 50 19.36 -1.17 45.97
CA GLN A 50 18.21 -1.56 45.17
C GLN A 50 18.29 -0.94 43.76
N LYS A 51 18.05 -1.75 42.72
CA LYS A 51 18.04 -1.30 41.32
C LYS A 51 16.75 -0.56 41.02
N VAL A 52 16.86 0.67 40.53
CA VAL A 52 15.73 1.49 40.08
C VAL A 52 15.70 1.48 38.54
N PHE A 53 14.52 1.21 37.98
CA PHE A 53 14.30 1.21 36.54
C PHE A 53 14.07 2.64 36.04
N VAL A 54 14.82 3.05 35.03
CA VAL A 54 14.73 4.37 34.40
C VAL A 54 14.23 4.20 32.96
N LEU A 55 13.18 4.94 32.62
CA LEU A 55 12.58 4.94 31.29
C LEU A 55 13.54 5.58 30.25
N PRO A 56 13.51 5.10 28.99
CA PRO A 56 14.24 5.74 27.89
C PRO A 56 13.90 7.23 27.72
N ALA A 57 14.78 7.96 27.05
CA ALA A 57 14.50 9.30 26.56
C ALA A 57 13.28 9.28 25.61
N ASN A 58 12.38 10.27 25.74
CA ASN A 58 11.20 10.36 24.88
C ASN A 58 11.63 10.68 23.44
N VAL A 59 11.29 9.79 22.50
CA VAL A 59 11.63 9.92 21.07
C VAL A 59 10.69 10.90 20.35
N TYR A 60 9.55 11.24 20.96
CA TYR A 60 8.59 12.16 20.36
C TYR A 60 8.95 13.61 20.67
N PRO A 61 8.86 14.52 19.67
CA PRO A 61 9.12 15.93 19.88
C PRO A 61 8.17 16.48 20.95
N PRO A 62 8.63 17.37 21.84
CA PRO A 62 7.79 17.95 22.87
C PRO A 62 6.61 18.67 22.19
N VAL A 63 5.40 18.19 22.44
CA VAL A 63 4.20 18.91 22.04
C VAL A 63 4.19 20.26 22.75
N ALA A 64 4.29 21.33 21.97
CA ALA A 64 4.26 22.69 22.49
C ALA A 64 2.89 22.93 23.13
N MET A 65 2.81 22.74 24.45
CA MET A 65 1.62 23.14 25.20
C MET A 65 1.54 24.65 25.15
N THR A 66 0.60 25.15 24.35
CA THR A 66 0.31 26.58 24.29
C THR A 66 -0.16 26.99 25.67
N LYS A 67 0.63 27.82 26.35
CA LYS A 67 0.31 28.36 27.68
C LYS A 67 -1.01 29.12 27.60
N THR A 68 -2.11 28.47 27.93
CA THR A 68 -3.35 29.16 28.25
C THR A 68 -3.10 29.90 29.56
N LEU A 69 -2.96 31.22 29.45
CA LEU A 69 -2.85 32.14 30.57
C LEU A 69 -4.04 31.93 31.52
N SER A 70 -3.78 31.27 32.65
CA SER A 70 -4.67 31.28 33.80
C SER A 70 -4.70 32.69 34.35
N LYS A 71 -5.85 33.37 34.20
CA LYS A 71 -6.14 34.65 34.83
C LYS A 71 -7.36 34.46 35.72
N ALA A 72 -7.11 34.61 37.03
CA ALA A 72 -8.01 35.01 38.10
C ALA A 72 -9.24 34.13 38.44
N GLN A 73 -9.16 33.58 39.65
CA GLN A 73 -10.22 33.11 40.55
C GLN A 73 -11.29 34.21 40.83
N PRO A 74 -12.49 33.87 41.35
CA PRO A 74 -12.60 33.74 42.81
C PRO A 74 -13.53 32.63 43.33
N GLU A 75 -13.16 32.18 44.54
CA GLU A 75 -13.94 31.70 45.69
C GLU A 75 -15.40 31.18 45.51
N SER A 76 -15.64 29.95 45.97
CA SER A 76 -16.69 29.61 46.97
C SER A 76 -17.09 28.13 46.86
N SER A 77 -16.73 27.33 47.85
CA SER A 77 -17.67 26.59 48.69
C SER A 77 -16.99 25.39 49.32
N GLN A 78 -16.85 25.51 50.63
CA GLN A 78 -16.69 24.43 51.58
C GLN A 78 -17.80 23.38 51.36
N ASN A 79 -17.43 22.11 51.24
CA ASN A 79 -18.10 21.05 51.99
C ASN A 79 -17.21 19.82 52.06
N SER A 80 -16.68 19.64 53.27
CA SER A 80 -16.28 18.38 53.88
C SER A 80 -17.43 17.38 53.87
N GLY A 81 -17.11 16.11 53.61
CA GLY A 81 -18.02 14.99 53.76
C GLY A 81 -17.27 13.69 53.50
N ASP A 82 -16.75 13.13 54.57
CA ASP A 82 -16.25 11.76 54.68
C ASP A 82 -17.25 10.76 54.07
N ASP A 83 -16.75 9.79 53.30
CA ASP A 83 -16.88 8.37 53.65
C ASP A 83 -16.13 7.47 52.63
N PRO A 84 -15.45 6.41 53.10
CA PRO A 84 -14.92 5.33 52.27
C PRO A 84 -16.00 4.24 52.05
N GLU A 85 -15.60 3.16 51.38
CA GLU A 85 -16.26 1.84 51.37
C GLU A 85 -17.19 1.48 50.19
N LEU A 86 -16.94 0.26 49.67
CA LEU A 86 -17.78 -0.58 48.80
C LEU A 86 -17.83 -0.11 47.31
N ASN A 87 -17.41 -0.89 46.31
CA ASN A 87 -17.61 -2.32 46.20
C ASN A 87 -16.73 -2.91 45.08
N GLU A 88 -15.96 -3.93 45.42
CA GLU A 88 -15.66 -5.03 44.52
C GLU A 88 -16.97 -5.63 44.01
N ALA A 89 -17.20 -5.57 42.70
CA ALA A 89 -18.05 -6.53 42.03
C ALA A 89 -17.55 -6.73 40.60
N LEU A 90 -16.76 -7.80 40.46
CA LEU A 90 -16.88 -8.82 39.41
C LEU A 90 -17.01 -8.31 37.96
N LEU A 91 -16.00 -8.50 37.12
CA LEU A 91 -15.70 -9.80 36.49
C LEU A 91 -16.96 -10.56 36.04
N ALA A 92 -17.32 -10.43 34.76
CA ALA A 92 -17.54 -11.56 33.86
C ALA A 92 -18.11 -11.10 32.51
N SER A 93 -17.87 -11.93 31.50
CA SER A 93 -18.62 -12.05 30.24
C SER A 93 -18.02 -11.29 29.05
N THR A 94 -16.97 -11.82 28.43
CA THR A 94 -17.00 -12.79 27.31
C THR A 94 -17.69 -12.31 26.03
N ALA A 95 -16.91 -12.29 24.96
CA ALA A 95 -17.20 -12.78 23.60
C ALA A 95 -18.51 -12.38 22.90
N GLY A 96 -18.39 -11.91 21.65
CA GLY A 96 -19.51 -11.75 20.73
C GLY A 96 -19.26 -10.62 19.73
N GLU A 97 -18.45 -10.81 18.69
CA GLU A 97 -18.85 -11.43 17.41
C GLU A 97 -19.52 -10.43 16.45
N ALA A 98 -18.87 -10.28 15.30
CA ALA A 98 -19.24 -9.37 14.22
C ALA A 98 -20.58 -9.78 13.55
N PRO A 99 -21.39 -8.84 13.05
CA PRO A 99 -22.57 -9.21 12.30
C PRO A 99 -22.20 -9.66 10.89
N ILE A 100 -22.40 -10.96 10.66
CA ILE A 100 -22.52 -11.61 9.36
C ILE A 100 -23.73 -11.01 8.62
N VAL A 101 -23.46 -10.35 7.49
CA VAL A 101 -24.47 -9.99 6.50
C VAL A 101 -24.87 -11.26 5.73
N LYS A 102 -26.05 -11.81 6.04
CA LYS A 102 -26.74 -12.79 5.18
C LYS A 102 -28.24 -12.51 5.17
N GLY A 103 -28.81 -12.56 3.96
CA GLY A 103 -30.15 -13.09 3.77
C GLY A 103 -31.17 -12.13 3.19
N ALA A 104 -31.18 -12.03 1.87
CA ALA A 104 -32.38 -11.68 1.11
C ALA A 104 -33.53 -12.62 1.50
N LYS A 105 -34.71 -12.04 1.83
CA LYS A 105 -35.96 -12.80 1.84
C LYS A 105 -37.10 -11.93 1.31
N ALA A 106 -37.66 -12.42 0.22
CA ALA A 106 -38.83 -11.90 -0.48
C ALA A 106 -40.04 -11.79 0.46
N ILE A 107 -40.72 -10.64 0.42
CA ILE A 107 -42.04 -10.48 1.03
C ILE A 107 -43.06 -10.37 -0.10
N GLY A 108 -43.57 -11.53 -0.52
CA GLY A 108 -44.85 -11.63 -1.20
C GLY A 108 -45.96 -11.61 -0.16
N ARG A 109 -46.74 -10.54 -0.09
CA ARG A 109 -47.96 -10.50 0.75
C ARG A 109 -49.17 -10.81 -0.12
N LYS A 110 -49.65 -12.06 -0.02
CA LYS A 110 -51.02 -12.46 -0.36
C LYS A 110 -51.95 -11.92 0.72
N MET A 111 -52.88 -11.04 0.38
CA MET A 111 -54.04 -10.72 1.22
C MET A 111 -55.23 -11.55 0.76
N LYS A 112 -55.82 -12.32 1.70
CA LYS A 112 -57.12 -12.97 1.55
C LYS A 112 -58.23 -11.96 1.89
N PRO A 113 -59.36 -11.97 1.16
CA PRO A 113 -60.53 -11.15 1.49
C PRO A 113 -61.42 -11.84 2.53
N LEU A 114 -62.07 -11.05 3.40
CA LEU A 114 -63.24 -11.49 4.18
C LEU A 114 -64.53 -10.86 3.62
N PRO A 115 -65.67 -11.58 3.73
CA PRO A 115 -66.95 -11.17 3.17
C PRO A 115 -67.77 -10.32 4.15
N VAL A 116 -68.45 -9.29 3.63
CA VAL A 116 -69.55 -8.59 4.32
C VAL A 116 -70.83 -8.76 3.48
N PRO A 117 -71.94 -9.22 4.06
CA PRO A 117 -73.22 -9.29 3.35
C PRO A 117 -73.92 -7.93 3.43
N ILE A 118 -74.23 -7.34 2.28
CA ILE A 118 -75.11 -6.18 2.17
C ILE A 118 -76.36 -6.64 1.42
N THR A 119 -77.47 -6.76 2.15
CA THR A 119 -78.82 -6.90 1.61
C THR A 119 -79.26 -5.59 0.96
N LEU A 120 -79.58 -5.65 -0.34
CA LEU A 120 -80.17 -4.57 -1.13
C LEU A 120 -81.71 -4.64 -1.06
N PRO A 121 -82.40 -3.51 -0.86
CA PRO A 121 -83.81 -3.37 -1.22
C PRO A 121 -83.95 -3.34 -2.75
N GLN A 122 -84.73 -4.29 -3.26
CA GLN A 122 -85.19 -4.38 -4.63
C GLN A 122 -86.50 -3.59 -4.70
N ASP A 123 -86.48 -2.41 -5.33
CA ASP A 123 -87.60 -1.78 -6.04
C ASP A 123 -87.29 -0.29 -6.30
N ALA A 124 -86.71 0.00 -7.46
CA ALA A 124 -86.75 1.33 -8.05
C ALA A 124 -86.57 1.19 -9.58
N ALA A 125 -87.53 1.76 -10.30
CA ALA A 125 -87.60 1.76 -11.76
C ALA A 125 -86.35 2.37 -12.43
N PRO A 126 -85.98 1.92 -13.64
CA PRO A 126 -84.81 2.41 -14.35
C PRO A 126 -84.95 3.91 -14.69
N PRO A 127 -84.06 4.79 -14.21
CA PRO A 127 -83.99 6.16 -14.71
C PRO A 127 -83.44 6.13 -16.14
N GLU A 128 -84.10 6.87 -17.03
CA GLU A 128 -83.66 7.06 -18.41
C GLU A 128 -82.20 7.57 -18.49
N PRO A 129 -81.43 7.14 -19.51
CA PRO A 129 -80.02 7.49 -19.64
C PRO A 129 -79.87 9.00 -19.78
N SER A 130 -79.39 9.64 -18.71
CA SER A 130 -79.11 11.07 -18.68
C SER A 130 -78.08 11.43 -19.75
N ALA A 131 -78.21 12.65 -20.30
CA ALA A 131 -77.33 13.19 -21.34
C ALA A 131 -75.83 13.16 -21.00
N VAL A 132 -75.48 12.94 -19.74
CA VAL A 132 -74.10 12.80 -19.23
C VAL A 132 -73.43 11.50 -19.72
N GLU A 133 -74.17 10.39 -19.86
CA GLU A 133 -73.61 9.12 -20.37
C GLU A 133 -73.23 9.20 -21.86
N LYS A 134 -73.99 9.97 -22.65
CA LYS A 134 -73.64 10.23 -24.06
C LYS A 134 -72.40 11.13 -24.19
N LEU A 135 -72.17 12.05 -23.24
CA LEU A 135 -70.96 12.87 -23.18
C LEU A 135 -69.71 12.05 -22.80
N ILE A 136 -69.81 11.15 -21.82
CA ILE A 136 -68.71 10.28 -21.39
C ILE A 136 -68.35 9.25 -22.49
N ALA A 137 -69.33 8.70 -23.21
CA ALA A 137 -69.09 7.79 -24.33
C ALA A 137 -68.39 8.47 -25.54
N SER A 138 -68.62 9.78 -25.74
CA SER A 138 -67.96 10.55 -26.81
C SER A 138 -66.50 10.90 -26.50
N TRP A 139 -66.14 11.03 -25.22
CA TRP A 139 -64.77 11.29 -24.78
C TRP A 139 -63.86 10.06 -24.92
N GLY A 140 -64.40 8.85 -24.73
CA GLY A 140 -63.65 7.60 -24.87
C GLY A 140 -63.08 7.37 -26.29
N LYS A 141 -63.77 7.81 -27.35
CA LYS A 141 -63.28 7.70 -28.73
C LYS A 141 -62.22 8.75 -29.08
N ARG A 142 -62.25 9.94 -28.48
CA ARG A 142 -61.19 10.98 -28.66
C ARG A 142 -59.91 10.68 -27.87
N LEU A 143 -60.03 10.08 -26.68
CA LEU A 143 -58.87 9.66 -25.86
C LEU A 143 -58.05 8.53 -26.50
N HIS A 144 -58.67 7.67 -27.32
CA HIS A 144 -57.95 6.61 -28.04
C HIS A 144 -57.06 7.12 -29.18
N GLN A 145 -57.37 8.29 -29.77
CA GLN A 145 -56.50 8.93 -30.77
C GLN A 145 -55.31 9.67 -30.11
N LEU A 146 -55.47 10.23 -28.91
CA LEU A 146 -54.36 10.84 -28.16
C LEU A 146 -53.36 9.82 -27.60
N LYS A 147 -53.77 8.56 -27.39
CA LYS A 147 -52.88 7.46 -26.96
C LYS A 147 -51.81 7.10 -28.01
N SER A 148 -52.08 7.35 -29.29
CA SER A 148 -51.11 7.16 -30.38
C SER A 148 -50.01 8.24 -30.33
N SER A 149 -50.39 9.50 -30.13
CA SER A 149 -49.45 10.62 -29.99
C SER A 149 -48.55 10.50 -28.75
N TRP A 150 -49.05 9.90 -27.67
CA TRP A 150 -48.27 9.70 -26.44
C TRP A 150 -47.08 8.74 -26.63
N ARG A 151 -47.22 7.71 -27.47
CA ARG A 151 -46.11 6.79 -27.82
C ARG A 151 -45.00 7.50 -28.59
N ILE A 152 -45.37 8.41 -29.49
CA ILE A 152 -44.42 9.22 -30.27
C ILE A 152 -43.66 10.18 -29.34
N TRP A 153 -44.37 10.85 -28.42
CA TRP A 153 -43.74 11.75 -27.45
C TRP A 153 -42.75 11.04 -26.51
N HIS A 154 -43.09 9.85 -26.01
CA HIS A 154 -42.17 9.05 -25.20
C HIS A 154 -40.91 8.62 -25.95
N SER A 155 -41.00 8.28 -27.24
CA SER A 155 -39.80 7.95 -28.03
C SER A 155 -38.86 9.14 -28.20
N ILE A 156 -39.39 10.35 -28.41
CA ILE A 156 -38.58 11.57 -28.55
C ILE A 156 -37.87 11.88 -27.23
N VAL A 157 -38.59 11.88 -26.11
CA VAL A 157 -38.00 12.14 -24.78
C VAL A 157 -36.93 11.10 -24.43
N SER A 158 -37.19 9.81 -24.72
CA SER A 158 -36.22 8.75 -24.48
C SER A 158 -34.96 8.93 -25.34
N ALA A 159 -35.10 9.31 -26.60
CA ALA A 159 -33.96 9.56 -27.48
C ALA A 159 -33.14 10.75 -27.01
N THR A 160 -33.78 11.85 -26.61
CA THR A 160 -33.10 13.03 -26.04
C THR A 160 -32.38 12.69 -24.74
N ALA A 161 -33.03 11.95 -23.84
CA ALA A 161 -32.41 11.51 -22.58
C ALA A 161 -31.17 10.63 -22.83
N LEU A 162 -31.25 9.70 -23.79
CA LEU A 162 -30.12 8.87 -24.18
C LEU A 162 -28.94 9.70 -24.68
N VAL A 163 -29.20 10.69 -25.54
CA VAL A 163 -28.16 11.61 -26.05
C VAL A 163 -27.53 12.39 -24.90
N LEU A 164 -28.32 12.95 -23.98
CA LEU A 164 -27.79 13.70 -22.83
C LEU A 164 -26.91 12.82 -21.92
N VAL A 165 -27.33 11.58 -21.66
CA VAL A 165 -26.53 10.61 -20.89
C VAL A 165 -25.21 10.29 -21.60
N LEU A 166 -25.25 10.03 -22.91
CA LEU A 166 -24.05 9.76 -23.70
C LEU A 166 -23.11 10.96 -23.73
N THR A 167 -23.62 12.18 -23.92
CA THR A 167 -22.82 13.41 -23.87
C THR A 167 -22.19 13.62 -22.50
N GLY A 168 -22.94 13.39 -21.41
CA GLY A 168 -22.44 13.46 -20.05
C GLY A 168 -21.29 12.46 -19.80
N LEU A 169 -21.43 11.23 -20.28
CA LEU A 169 -20.38 10.20 -20.19
C LEU A 169 -19.12 10.59 -20.99
N VAL A 170 -19.27 11.19 -22.18
CA VAL A 170 -18.14 11.65 -22.99
C VAL A 170 -17.40 12.79 -22.31
N LEU A 171 -18.12 13.80 -21.79
CA LEU A 171 -17.50 14.92 -21.06
C LEU A 171 -16.80 14.47 -19.78
N TRP A 172 -17.42 13.56 -19.03
CA TRP A 172 -16.80 12.97 -17.84
C TRP A 172 -15.51 12.22 -18.22
N ARG A 173 -15.55 11.39 -19.26
CA ARG A 173 -14.37 10.67 -19.75
C ARG A 173 -13.26 11.61 -20.22
N GLN A 174 -13.59 12.68 -20.95
CA GLN A 174 -12.61 13.67 -21.40
C GLN A 174 -11.98 14.42 -20.22
N SER A 175 -12.78 14.82 -19.22
CA SER A 175 -12.28 15.47 -18.01
C SER A 175 -11.38 14.54 -17.17
N ALA A 176 -11.75 13.25 -17.08
CA ALA A 176 -10.95 12.24 -16.42
C ALA A 176 -9.60 12.05 -17.12
N ILE A 177 -9.57 11.98 -18.45
CA ILE A 177 -8.34 11.88 -19.24
C ILE A 177 -7.45 13.13 -19.07
N ALA A 178 -8.03 14.33 -19.11
CA ALA A 178 -7.28 15.58 -18.95
C ALA A 178 -6.64 15.67 -17.55
N SER A 179 -7.41 15.36 -16.51
CA SER A 179 -6.89 15.34 -15.13
C SER A 179 -5.84 14.24 -14.92
N ALA A 180 -6.01 13.07 -15.56
CA ALA A 180 -5.06 11.98 -15.47
C ALA A 180 -3.69 12.36 -16.07
N LYS A 181 -3.65 13.06 -17.22
CA LYS A 181 -2.38 13.54 -17.81
C LYS A 181 -1.61 14.45 -16.86
N LEU A 182 -2.27 15.49 -16.34
CA LEU A 182 -1.65 16.40 -15.36
C LEU A 182 -1.14 15.64 -14.13
N ARG A 183 -1.92 14.68 -13.62
CA ARG A 183 -1.52 13.85 -12.47
C ARG A 183 -0.30 12.99 -12.76
N VAL A 184 -0.17 12.42 -13.96
CA VAL A 184 1.02 11.62 -14.33
C VAL A 184 2.27 12.48 -14.22
N ASP A 185 2.29 13.67 -14.83
CA ASP A 185 3.48 14.51 -14.86
C ASP A 185 3.87 14.98 -13.45
N VAL A 186 2.91 15.55 -12.71
CA VAL A 186 3.13 16.06 -11.35
C VAL A 186 3.54 14.95 -10.38
N ALA A 187 2.86 13.80 -10.40
CA ALA A 187 3.17 12.70 -9.48
C ALA A 187 4.47 11.98 -9.85
N THR A 188 4.82 11.92 -11.14
CA THR A 188 6.12 11.36 -11.58
C THR A 188 7.26 12.24 -11.11
N GLU A 189 7.18 13.55 -11.33
CA GLU A 189 8.22 14.50 -10.89
C GLU A 189 8.38 14.49 -9.37
N ALA A 190 7.27 14.57 -8.63
CA ALA A 190 7.28 14.51 -7.18
C ALA A 190 7.85 13.18 -6.65
N GLY A 191 7.49 12.07 -7.30
CA GLY A 191 7.97 10.74 -6.97
C GLY A 191 9.48 10.56 -7.19
N ILE A 192 10.00 11.00 -8.35
CA ILE A 192 11.44 10.97 -8.67
C ILE A 192 12.21 11.89 -7.73
N LYS A 193 11.67 13.07 -7.41
CA LYS A 193 12.28 13.97 -6.43
C LYS A 193 12.39 13.30 -5.05
N ALA A 194 11.30 12.71 -4.56
CA ALA A 194 11.28 12.01 -3.29
C ALA A 194 12.24 10.80 -3.27
N LEU A 195 12.40 10.10 -4.41
CA LEU A 195 13.40 9.03 -4.56
C LEU A 195 14.82 9.58 -4.34
N LYS A 196 15.18 10.68 -5.00
CA LYS A 196 16.51 11.30 -4.86
C LYS A 196 16.79 11.82 -3.45
N GLU A 197 15.75 12.22 -2.72
CA GLU A 197 15.82 12.65 -1.32
C GLU A 197 15.88 11.47 -0.33
N GLY A 198 15.76 10.21 -0.79
CA GLY A 198 15.72 9.02 0.07
C GLY A 198 14.40 8.83 0.82
N ASN A 199 13.35 9.59 0.49
CA ASN A 199 12.03 9.44 1.07
C ASN A 199 11.21 8.40 0.30
N PHE A 200 11.59 7.13 0.47
CA PHE A 200 10.96 6.01 -0.23
C PHE A 200 9.45 5.86 0.02
N PRO A 201 8.90 6.07 1.23
CA PRO A 201 7.46 6.01 1.46
C PRO A 201 6.67 7.01 0.60
N GLU A 202 7.14 8.25 0.52
CA GLU A 202 6.50 9.29 -0.30
C GLU A 202 6.69 9.02 -1.79
N ALA A 203 7.89 8.60 -2.21
CA ALA A 203 8.17 8.18 -3.57
C ALA A 203 7.22 7.06 -4.04
N ASN A 204 7.05 6.01 -3.23
CA ASN A 204 6.16 4.90 -3.54
C ASN A 204 4.70 5.37 -3.68
N ARG A 205 4.25 6.30 -2.82
CA ARG A 205 2.90 6.87 -2.90
C ARG A 205 2.69 7.61 -4.22
N GLN A 206 3.56 8.56 -4.54
CA GLN A 206 3.46 9.40 -5.74
C GLN A 206 3.61 8.59 -7.04
N LEU A 207 4.57 7.67 -7.10
CA LEU A 207 4.76 6.83 -8.28
C LEU A 207 3.63 5.81 -8.47
N THR A 208 3.02 5.33 -7.39
CA THR A 208 1.80 4.49 -7.48
C THR A 208 0.63 5.29 -8.04
N ASP A 209 0.47 6.55 -7.63
CA ASP A 209 -0.54 7.46 -8.19
C ASP A 209 -0.29 7.71 -9.70
N ALA A 210 0.96 7.93 -10.10
CA ALA A 210 1.36 8.08 -11.50
C ALA A 210 1.05 6.83 -12.33
N VAL A 211 1.38 5.63 -11.84
CA VAL A 211 1.07 4.35 -12.52
C VAL A 211 -0.44 4.13 -12.62
N THR A 212 -1.21 4.51 -11.61
CA THR A 212 -2.68 4.43 -11.64
C THR A 212 -3.25 5.34 -12.74
N ALA A 213 -2.74 6.57 -12.85
CA ALA A 213 -3.13 7.49 -13.91
C ALA A 213 -2.71 6.99 -15.31
N LEU A 214 -1.51 6.41 -15.45
CA LEU A 214 -1.04 5.78 -16.70
C LEU A 214 -1.94 4.61 -17.13
N ASN A 215 -2.39 3.77 -16.17
CA ASN A 215 -3.32 2.67 -16.44
C ASN A 215 -4.68 3.18 -16.93
N LEU A 216 -5.20 4.27 -16.35
CA LEU A 216 -6.44 4.90 -16.80
C LEU A 216 -6.33 5.48 -18.21
N LEU A 217 -5.16 6.00 -18.57
CA LEU A 217 -4.88 6.53 -19.90
C LEU A 217 -4.60 5.42 -20.95
N GLY A 218 -4.28 4.20 -20.52
CA GLY A 218 -3.93 3.09 -21.41
C GLY A 218 -2.62 3.29 -22.18
N ILE A 219 -1.72 4.15 -21.67
CA ILE A 219 -0.44 4.48 -22.31
C ILE A 219 0.61 3.42 -22.00
N GLN A 220 1.29 2.93 -23.03
CA GLN A 220 2.35 1.91 -22.98
C GLN A 220 3.63 2.39 -23.71
N THR A 221 4.00 3.65 -23.51
CA THR A 221 5.24 4.25 -24.06
C THR A 221 6.47 3.83 -23.24
N ASP A 222 7.67 4.02 -23.79
CA ASP A 222 8.95 3.80 -23.08
C ASP A 222 9.01 4.58 -21.76
N THR A 223 8.56 5.84 -21.77
CA THR A 223 8.45 6.67 -20.55
C THR A 223 7.51 6.06 -19.51
N SER A 224 6.33 5.57 -19.92
CA SER A 224 5.40 4.92 -18.99
C SER A 224 5.96 3.63 -18.40
N ARG A 225 6.77 2.87 -19.17
CA ARG A 225 7.48 1.69 -18.68
C ARG A 225 8.53 2.08 -17.63
N MET A 226 9.28 3.16 -17.85
CA MET A 226 10.25 3.66 -16.87
C MET A 226 9.56 4.08 -15.57
N VAL A 227 8.45 4.82 -15.65
CA VAL A 227 7.68 5.22 -14.45
C VAL A 227 7.18 4.00 -13.67
N ARG A 228 6.72 2.95 -14.36
CA ARG A 228 6.32 1.68 -13.71
C ARG A 228 7.51 0.99 -13.03
N GLN A 229 8.67 1.02 -13.66
CA GLN A 229 9.90 0.46 -13.10
C GLN A 229 10.33 1.22 -11.83
N TYR A 230 10.39 2.55 -11.88
CA TYR A 230 10.63 3.38 -10.69
C TYR A 230 9.60 3.12 -9.59
N ALA A 231 8.32 2.97 -9.93
CA ALA A 231 7.29 2.64 -8.95
C ALA A 231 7.51 1.26 -8.30
N ALA A 232 8.00 0.27 -9.05
CA ALA A 232 8.31 -1.05 -8.53
C ALA A 232 9.51 -1.01 -7.56
N GLU A 233 10.57 -0.29 -7.93
CA GLU A 233 11.76 -0.10 -7.08
C GLU A 233 11.44 0.73 -5.84
N ALA A 234 10.68 1.82 -5.97
CA ALA A 234 10.21 2.64 -4.86
C ALA A 234 9.37 1.82 -3.87
N ARG A 235 8.49 0.95 -4.39
CA ARG A 235 7.70 0.03 -3.56
C ARG A 235 8.57 -0.94 -2.78
N ALA A 236 9.58 -1.52 -3.44
CA ALA A 236 10.53 -2.42 -2.81
C ALA A 236 11.32 -1.70 -1.71
N ALA A 237 11.88 -0.53 -2.02
CA ALA A 237 12.63 0.32 -1.11
C ALA A 237 11.80 0.76 0.11
N ALA A 238 10.57 1.23 -0.11
CA ALA A 238 9.68 1.72 0.96
C ALA A 238 9.23 0.63 1.95
N ASN A 239 9.30 -0.63 1.54
CA ASN A 239 8.82 -1.77 2.32
C ASN A 239 9.94 -2.80 2.55
N LEU A 240 11.19 -2.36 2.48
CA LEU A 240 12.36 -3.21 2.73
C LEU A 240 12.30 -3.77 4.15
N VAL A 241 12.80 -4.99 4.32
CA VAL A 241 12.94 -5.56 5.66
C VAL A 241 13.98 -4.76 6.46
N GLU A 242 13.63 -4.45 7.71
CA GLU A 242 14.49 -3.66 8.61
C GLU A 242 15.60 -4.52 9.25
N ILE A 243 15.35 -5.81 9.41
CA ILE A 243 16.26 -6.76 10.03
C ILE A 243 16.94 -7.58 8.92
N PRO A 244 18.28 -7.73 8.94
CA PRO A 244 18.97 -8.62 8.02
C PRO A 244 18.33 -10.00 8.00
N PHE A 245 18.26 -10.62 6.81
CA PHE A 245 17.62 -11.94 6.68
C PHE A 245 18.23 -12.97 7.65
N GLU A 246 19.52 -12.85 7.95
CA GLU A 246 20.29 -13.75 8.81
C GLU A 246 19.92 -13.64 10.28
N GLU A 247 19.73 -12.42 10.77
CA GLU A 247 19.46 -12.13 12.17
C GLU A 247 18.02 -12.50 12.56
N GLY A 248 17.07 -12.44 11.62
CA GLY A 248 15.67 -12.80 11.89
C GLY A 248 15.38 -14.30 11.87
N LEU A 249 16.39 -15.15 11.69
CA LEU A 249 16.26 -16.60 11.65
C LEU A 249 16.58 -17.21 13.02
N PRO A 250 15.81 -18.21 13.46
CA PRO A 250 16.08 -18.87 14.72
C PRO A 250 17.38 -19.70 14.64
N ASP A 251 18.22 -19.62 15.66
CA ASP A 251 19.40 -20.50 15.83
C ASP A 251 18.96 -21.89 16.37
N LEU A 252 18.11 -22.57 15.59
CA LEU A 252 17.52 -23.84 15.99
C LEU A 252 18.02 -24.95 15.07
N ARG A 253 18.31 -26.11 15.67
CA ARG A 253 18.71 -27.34 14.97
C ARG A 253 17.73 -28.45 15.31
N GLY A 254 17.53 -29.38 14.38
CA GLY A 254 16.70 -30.57 14.60
C GLY A 254 15.30 -30.48 13.99
N PRO A 255 14.39 -31.41 14.37
CA PRO A 255 13.12 -31.61 13.66
C PRO A 255 12.11 -30.45 13.78
N GLN A 256 12.24 -29.60 14.81
CA GLN A 256 11.37 -28.44 15.00
C GLN A 256 11.77 -27.23 14.13
N PHE A 257 13.02 -27.23 13.64
CA PHE A 257 13.60 -26.13 12.86
C PHE A 257 12.71 -25.69 11.69
N SER A 258 12.17 -26.63 10.91
CA SER A 258 11.33 -26.31 9.74
C SER A 258 10.08 -25.52 10.13
N ARG A 259 9.42 -25.91 11.23
CA ARG A 259 8.19 -25.24 11.69
C ARG A 259 8.49 -23.86 12.25
N GLU A 260 9.48 -23.76 13.13
CA GLU A 260 9.87 -22.50 13.76
C GLU A 260 10.43 -21.50 12.75
N LEU A 261 11.17 -21.98 11.75
CA LEU A 261 11.65 -21.19 10.63
C LEU A 261 10.49 -20.62 9.82
N LYS A 262 9.51 -21.45 9.43
CA LYS A 262 8.32 -20.98 8.71
C LYS A 262 7.57 -19.92 9.53
N ASP A 263 7.42 -20.14 10.83
CA ASP A 263 6.75 -19.21 11.72
C ASP A 263 7.54 -17.90 11.91
N SER A 264 8.87 -17.96 12.02
CA SER A 264 9.73 -16.77 12.09
C SER A 264 9.69 -15.97 10.80
N VAL A 265 9.80 -16.65 9.64
CA VAL A 265 9.72 -16.00 8.33
C VAL A 265 8.38 -15.30 8.15
N ARG A 266 7.28 -15.97 8.52
CA ARG A 266 5.93 -15.38 8.45
C ARG A 266 5.77 -14.17 9.36
N ARG A 267 6.34 -14.18 10.57
CA ARG A 267 6.24 -13.05 11.50
C ARG A 267 7.10 -11.86 11.07
N ASN A 268 8.32 -12.11 10.61
CA ASN A 268 9.32 -11.05 10.42
C ASN A 268 9.36 -10.52 8.97
N TYR A 269 8.96 -11.34 7.98
CA TYR A 269 9.14 -11.02 6.56
C TYR A 269 7.84 -10.99 5.75
N ALA A 270 6.68 -11.33 6.33
CA ALA A 270 5.42 -11.28 5.59
C ALA A 270 5.10 -9.85 5.11
N GLY A 271 4.89 -9.70 3.81
CA GLY A 271 4.61 -8.40 3.20
C GLY A 271 5.82 -7.48 3.06
N LYS A 272 7.00 -7.89 3.54
CA LYS A 272 8.25 -7.14 3.44
C LYS A 272 9.02 -7.54 2.18
N TRP A 273 9.81 -6.61 1.68
CA TRP A 273 10.65 -6.80 0.51
C TRP A 273 12.08 -7.11 0.92
N LEU A 274 12.72 -7.94 0.11
CA LEU A 274 14.15 -8.23 0.16
C LEU A 274 14.76 -7.88 -1.19
N ILE A 275 16.01 -7.41 -1.17
CA ILE A 275 16.83 -7.20 -2.36
C ILE A 275 17.92 -8.26 -2.35
N PHE A 276 18.11 -8.93 -3.47
CA PHE A 276 19.14 -9.94 -3.65
C PHE A 276 20.06 -9.51 -4.79
N ASP A 277 21.35 -9.57 -4.54
CA ASP A 277 22.42 -9.44 -5.53
C ASP A 277 23.16 -10.77 -5.59
N SER A 278 22.89 -11.57 -6.63
CA SER A 278 23.46 -12.91 -6.76
C SER A 278 23.44 -13.39 -8.21
N TYR A 279 24.15 -14.48 -8.47
CA TYR A 279 24.11 -15.22 -9.72
C TYR A 279 22.82 -16.03 -9.83
N ALA A 280 22.15 -15.83 -10.95
CA ALA A 280 20.92 -16.50 -11.34
C ALA A 280 21.21 -17.52 -12.45
N GLU A 281 20.64 -18.70 -12.31
CA GLU A 281 20.64 -19.77 -13.32
C GLU A 281 19.22 -20.25 -13.56
N ARG A 282 18.94 -20.88 -14.70
CA ARG A 282 17.65 -21.54 -14.90
C ARG A 282 17.48 -22.69 -13.91
N ASP A 283 16.33 -22.76 -13.26
CA ASP A 283 15.99 -23.86 -12.38
C ASP A 283 15.67 -25.12 -13.21
N ARG A 284 16.69 -25.98 -13.35
CA ARG A 284 16.56 -27.28 -14.02
C ARG A 284 15.86 -28.33 -13.14
N SER A 285 15.61 -28.04 -11.86
CA SER A 285 15.01 -29.00 -10.94
C SER A 285 13.49 -29.08 -11.06
N GLU A 286 12.85 -28.03 -11.57
CA GLU A 286 11.40 -27.96 -11.83
C GLU A 286 11.16 -27.45 -13.27
N PRO A 287 11.48 -28.24 -14.31
CA PRO A 287 11.50 -27.77 -15.70
C PRO A 287 10.14 -27.26 -16.22
N GLU A 288 9.04 -27.69 -15.61
CA GLU A 288 7.69 -27.21 -15.94
C GLU A 288 7.48 -25.73 -15.58
N THR A 289 8.16 -25.23 -14.53
CA THR A 289 8.00 -23.85 -14.06
C THR A 289 8.84 -22.84 -14.85
N ASN A 290 9.89 -23.30 -15.54
CA ASN A 290 10.90 -22.44 -16.18
C ASN A 290 11.37 -21.33 -15.23
N GLY A 291 11.61 -21.72 -13.97
CA GLY A 291 12.02 -20.82 -12.89
C GLY A 291 13.48 -20.39 -12.98
N TRP A 292 13.84 -19.43 -12.14
CA TRP A 292 15.22 -19.01 -11.88
C TRP A 292 15.62 -19.43 -10.47
N ARG A 293 16.87 -19.88 -10.35
CA ARG A 293 17.53 -20.24 -9.10
C ARG A 293 18.64 -19.23 -8.85
N PHE A 294 18.62 -18.59 -7.69
CA PHE A 294 19.68 -17.70 -7.22
C PHE A 294 20.41 -18.37 -6.06
N ASP A 295 21.72 -18.51 -6.18
CA ASP A 295 22.55 -19.12 -5.15
C ASP A 295 23.02 -18.04 -4.17
N LEU A 296 22.42 -17.97 -2.98
CA LEU A 296 22.85 -16.99 -1.98
C LEU A 296 24.13 -17.48 -1.28
N PRO A 297 25.12 -16.60 -1.03
CA PRO A 297 26.31 -16.93 -0.26
C PRO A 297 26.01 -16.99 1.25
N LEU A 298 24.83 -17.47 1.63
CA LEU A 298 24.35 -17.57 3.00
C LEU A 298 24.05 -19.03 3.37
N GLN A 299 24.53 -19.43 4.55
CA GLN A 299 24.16 -20.68 5.18
C GLN A 299 23.28 -20.44 6.41
N VAL A 300 22.15 -21.14 6.46
CA VAL A 300 21.23 -21.11 7.61
C VAL A 300 21.20 -22.50 8.22
N ALA A 301 21.57 -22.62 9.50
CA ALA A 301 21.69 -23.91 10.19
C ALA A 301 22.57 -24.93 9.42
N GLY A 302 23.63 -24.45 8.76
CA GLY A 302 24.56 -25.27 7.96
C GLY A 302 24.02 -25.72 6.59
N ARG A 303 22.89 -25.18 6.15
CA ARG A 303 22.29 -25.46 4.84
C ARG A 303 22.54 -24.30 3.88
N LYS A 304 22.94 -24.58 2.64
CA LYS A 304 23.07 -23.57 1.58
C LYS A 304 21.70 -22.99 1.27
N THR A 305 21.58 -21.67 1.21
CA THR A 305 20.31 -21.00 0.91
C THR A 305 20.21 -20.71 -0.58
N ILE A 306 19.09 -21.08 -1.19
CA ILE A 306 18.78 -20.76 -2.57
C ILE A 306 17.43 -20.04 -2.65
N VAL A 307 17.35 -19.08 -3.56
CA VAL A 307 16.10 -18.38 -3.86
C VAL A 307 15.56 -18.90 -5.18
N LEU A 308 14.30 -19.30 -5.17
CA LEU A 308 13.58 -19.80 -6.33
C LEU A 308 12.55 -18.75 -6.74
N LEU A 309 12.52 -18.46 -8.03
CA LEU A 309 11.60 -17.51 -8.61
C LEU A 309 10.90 -18.15 -9.80
N ASN A 310 9.58 -18.17 -9.79
CA ASN A 310 8.79 -18.48 -10.98
C ASN A 310 8.36 -17.18 -11.69
N PRO A 311 8.90 -16.86 -12.89
CA PRO A 311 8.66 -15.61 -13.57
C PRO A 311 7.41 -15.61 -14.45
N ASP A 312 6.36 -16.40 -14.13
CA ASP A 312 5.16 -16.59 -15.00
C ASP A 312 4.62 -15.29 -15.63
N ARG A 313 4.75 -14.13 -14.96
CA ARG A 313 4.31 -12.82 -15.47
C ARG A 313 5.37 -11.96 -16.15
N MET A 314 6.66 -12.28 -16.03
CA MET A 314 7.79 -11.44 -16.49
C MET A 314 8.84 -12.20 -17.31
N ARG A 315 8.48 -13.30 -17.98
CA ARG A 315 9.40 -14.06 -18.85
C ARG A 315 10.15 -13.19 -19.87
N SER A 316 9.51 -12.13 -20.39
CA SER A 316 10.12 -11.23 -21.37
C SER A 316 11.17 -10.27 -20.80
N SER A 317 11.20 -10.09 -19.48
CA SER A 317 12.09 -9.13 -18.82
C SER A 317 13.44 -9.75 -18.42
N PHE A 318 13.53 -11.08 -18.42
CA PHE A 318 14.76 -11.77 -18.07
C PHE A 318 15.72 -11.84 -19.25
N PRO A 319 17.04 -11.77 -19.00
CA PRO A 319 18.04 -12.03 -20.03
C PRO A 319 17.81 -13.40 -20.68
N SER A 320 17.86 -13.42 -22.01
CA SER A 320 17.84 -14.66 -22.76
C SER A 320 19.20 -15.35 -22.61
N GLY A 321 19.23 -16.54 -22.01
CA GLY A 321 20.44 -17.33 -21.83
C GLY A 321 20.21 -18.51 -20.89
N ASP A 322 21.11 -19.48 -20.96
CA ASP A 322 21.20 -20.61 -20.02
C ASP A 322 22.43 -20.47 -19.09
N GLU A 323 23.24 -19.45 -19.31
CA GLU A 323 24.45 -19.18 -18.54
C GLU A 323 24.11 -18.49 -17.21
N SER A 324 24.93 -18.78 -16.20
CA SER A 324 24.89 -18.13 -14.89
C SER A 324 25.18 -16.64 -15.04
N GLN A 325 24.28 -15.78 -14.56
CA GLN A 325 24.40 -14.33 -14.70
C GLN A 325 24.12 -13.65 -13.38
N ARG A 326 24.99 -12.72 -12.97
CA ARG A 326 24.73 -11.87 -11.80
C ARG A 326 23.57 -10.92 -12.09
N MET A 327 22.61 -10.85 -11.17
CA MET A 327 21.41 -10.04 -11.29
C MET A 327 21.05 -9.42 -9.95
N ILE A 328 20.52 -8.20 -9.98
CA ILE A 328 19.95 -7.56 -8.81
C ILE A 328 18.43 -7.61 -8.92
N ILE A 329 17.80 -8.21 -7.92
CA ILE A 329 16.37 -8.44 -7.89
C ILE A 329 15.77 -8.01 -6.57
N ALA A 330 14.48 -7.66 -6.58
CA ALA A 330 13.72 -7.42 -5.37
C ALA A 330 12.46 -8.28 -5.36
N GLY A 331 12.10 -8.83 -4.21
CA GLY A 331 10.86 -9.58 -4.07
C GLY A 331 10.43 -9.85 -2.64
N GLN A 332 9.18 -10.28 -2.48
CA GLN A 332 8.64 -10.75 -1.21
C GLN A 332 8.71 -12.27 -1.11
N ILE A 333 8.99 -12.79 0.08
CA ILE A 333 8.97 -14.23 0.33
C ILE A 333 7.51 -14.72 0.29
N GLN A 334 7.26 -15.73 -0.54
CA GLN A 334 6.01 -16.48 -0.55
C GLN A 334 6.05 -17.63 0.44
N GLU A 335 7.11 -18.44 0.36
CA GLU A 335 7.28 -19.62 1.20
C GLU A 335 8.77 -19.92 1.41
N ILE A 336 9.06 -20.57 2.53
CA ILE A 336 10.36 -21.18 2.80
C ILE A 336 10.18 -22.69 2.99
N GLU A 337 11.00 -23.48 2.32
CA GLU A 337 11.00 -24.94 2.38
C GLU A 337 12.34 -25.47 2.86
N VAL A 338 12.27 -26.45 3.75
CA VAL A 338 13.42 -27.23 4.22
C VAL A 338 13.21 -28.68 3.77
N PRO A 339 13.61 -29.04 2.55
CA PRO A 339 13.47 -30.41 2.07
C PRO A 339 14.28 -31.37 2.95
N ALA A 340 13.71 -32.53 3.25
CA ALA A 340 14.38 -33.57 4.04
C ALA A 340 15.47 -34.30 3.22
N ASP A 341 15.26 -34.37 1.91
CA ASP A 341 16.09 -35.05 0.90
C ASP A 341 17.22 -34.17 0.34
N ARG A 342 17.19 -32.86 0.59
CA ARG A 342 18.16 -31.91 0.02
C ARG A 342 18.89 -31.12 1.10
N PRO A 343 20.18 -30.80 0.90
CA PRO A 343 20.96 -29.99 1.83
C PRO A 343 20.63 -28.50 1.73
N GLU A 344 19.81 -28.09 0.76
CA GLU A 344 19.52 -26.69 0.44
C GLU A 344 18.25 -26.21 1.16
N LEU A 345 18.30 -24.99 1.68
CA LEU A 345 17.15 -24.23 2.13
C LEU A 345 16.57 -23.47 0.93
N ARG A 346 15.28 -23.63 0.65
CA ARG A 346 14.63 -23.03 -0.53
C ARG A 346 13.72 -21.89 -0.11
N ILE A 347 13.97 -20.70 -0.64
CA ILE A 347 13.10 -19.52 -0.46
C ILE A 347 12.38 -19.26 -1.76
N ARG A 348 11.06 -19.44 -1.82
CA ARG A 348 10.27 -19.07 -2.99
C ARG A 348 9.82 -17.62 -2.88
N LEU A 349 10.11 -16.82 -3.91
CA LEU A 349 9.59 -15.46 -4.03
C LEU A 349 8.20 -15.46 -4.65
N ARG A 350 7.35 -14.52 -4.21
CA ARG A 350 6.01 -14.35 -4.76
C ARG A 350 6.09 -13.69 -6.14
N GLY A 351 5.67 -14.42 -7.18
CA GLY A 351 5.87 -14.02 -8.58
C GLY A 351 5.14 -12.73 -9.01
N ASP A 352 4.16 -12.24 -8.25
CA ASP A 352 3.45 -10.98 -8.53
C ASP A 352 4.12 -9.74 -7.90
N THR A 353 5.05 -9.94 -6.97
CA THR A 353 5.79 -8.87 -6.30
C THR A 353 7.28 -9.04 -6.49
N PHE A 354 7.66 -9.43 -7.69
CA PHE A 354 9.04 -9.53 -8.12
C PHE A 354 9.36 -8.35 -9.05
N SER A 355 10.55 -7.78 -8.93
CA SER A 355 11.09 -6.79 -9.86
C SER A 355 12.57 -7.01 -10.09
N LEU A 356 13.00 -6.92 -11.35
CA LEU A 356 14.41 -6.68 -11.65
C LEU A 356 14.76 -5.26 -11.21
N TRP A 357 15.95 -5.06 -10.67
CA TRP A 357 16.45 -3.72 -10.42
C TRP A 357 17.02 -3.12 -11.70
N ALA A 358 16.80 -1.83 -11.93
CA ALA A 358 17.17 -1.12 -13.15
C ALA A 358 17.99 0.14 -12.86
N HIS A 359 17.60 0.92 -11.86
CA HIS A 359 18.18 2.25 -11.67
C HIS A 359 19.23 2.28 -10.56
N GLU A 360 20.45 2.67 -10.93
CA GLU A 360 21.60 2.81 -10.02
C GLU A 360 21.32 3.85 -8.94
N GLU A 361 20.69 4.97 -9.30
CA GLU A 361 20.39 6.07 -8.36
C GLU A 361 19.57 5.62 -7.14
N VAL A 362 18.67 4.65 -7.32
CA VAL A 362 17.86 4.12 -6.22
C VAL A 362 18.70 3.20 -5.31
N LEU A 363 19.65 2.42 -5.86
CA LEU A 363 20.59 1.64 -5.03
C LEU A 363 21.52 2.54 -4.23
N GLN A 364 22.05 3.59 -4.87
CA GLN A 364 22.91 4.57 -4.21
C GLN A 364 22.19 5.24 -3.04
N THR A 365 20.93 5.65 -3.26
CA THR A 365 20.13 6.28 -2.21
C THR A 365 19.79 5.31 -1.07
N LEU A 366 19.63 4.02 -1.37
CA LEU A 366 19.48 2.97 -0.35
C LEU A 366 20.77 2.69 0.42
N GLY A 367 21.92 3.22 -0.01
CA GLY A 367 23.22 2.88 0.53
C GLY A 367 23.67 1.46 0.19
N LEU A 368 23.13 0.88 -0.90
CA LEU A 368 23.47 -0.46 -1.40
C LEU A 368 24.52 -0.44 -2.52
N ASP A 369 25.10 0.74 -2.80
CA ASP A 369 26.18 0.87 -3.78
C ASP A 369 27.51 0.34 -3.21
N SER A 370 28.34 -0.22 -4.09
CA SER A 370 29.64 -0.75 -3.70
C SER A 370 30.64 0.38 -3.46
N ILE A 371 31.36 0.31 -2.33
CA ILE A 371 32.50 1.21 -2.05
C ILE A 371 33.68 0.90 -2.99
N ASP A 372 33.80 -0.36 -3.43
CA ASP A 372 34.83 -0.78 -4.38
C ASP A 372 34.46 -0.30 -5.80
N PRO A 373 35.32 0.51 -6.45
CA PRO A 373 35.04 1.07 -7.77
C PRO A 373 34.89 0.01 -8.87
N ASP A 374 35.58 -1.12 -8.78
CA ASP A 374 35.49 -2.18 -9.78
C ASP A 374 34.14 -2.90 -9.69
N LEU A 375 33.70 -3.22 -8.46
CA LEU A 375 32.38 -3.79 -8.20
C LEU A 375 31.25 -2.81 -8.53
N LYS A 376 31.47 -1.50 -8.33
CA LYS A 376 30.52 -0.47 -8.74
C LYS A 376 30.35 -0.47 -10.27
N LYS A 377 31.45 -0.51 -11.01
CA LYS A 377 31.40 -0.60 -12.48
C LYS A 377 30.65 -1.86 -12.94
N GLU A 378 30.95 -3.01 -12.34
CA GLU A 378 30.23 -4.26 -12.63
C GLU A 378 28.73 -4.15 -12.33
N THR A 379 28.36 -3.47 -11.24
CA THR A 379 26.95 -3.21 -10.87
C THR A 379 26.25 -2.38 -11.93
N VAL A 380 26.89 -1.33 -12.44
CA VAL A 380 26.35 -0.52 -13.55
C VAL A 380 26.14 -1.37 -14.81
N GLU A 381 27.13 -2.18 -15.18
CA GLU A 381 27.04 -3.08 -16.35
C GLU A 381 25.92 -4.13 -16.20
N ILE A 382 25.66 -4.61 -14.98
CA ILE A 382 24.53 -5.50 -14.66
C ILE A 382 23.20 -4.76 -14.87
N LEU A 383 23.06 -3.56 -14.29
CA LEU A 383 21.83 -2.77 -14.39
C LEU A 383 21.51 -2.36 -15.83
N GLU A 384 22.53 -1.98 -16.62
CA GLU A 384 22.36 -1.69 -18.05
C GLU A 384 21.86 -2.90 -18.84
N ARG A 385 22.43 -4.09 -18.58
CA ARG A 385 21.94 -5.33 -19.19
C ARG A 385 20.52 -5.67 -18.77
N GLN A 386 20.16 -5.49 -17.50
CA GLN A 386 18.79 -5.71 -17.01
C GLN A 386 17.81 -4.73 -17.68
N MET A 387 18.17 -3.44 -17.79
CA MET A 387 17.37 -2.44 -18.52
C MET A 387 17.17 -2.82 -19.99
N ALA A 388 18.24 -3.26 -20.67
CA ALA A 388 18.16 -3.70 -22.05
C ALA A 388 17.25 -4.94 -22.21
N ALA A 389 17.33 -5.91 -21.29
CA ALA A 389 16.47 -7.08 -21.27
C ALA A 389 14.97 -6.72 -21.05
N MET A 390 14.69 -5.68 -20.27
CA MET A 390 13.34 -5.11 -20.12
C MET A 390 12.87 -4.29 -21.34
N GLY A 391 13.71 -4.17 -22.36
CA GLY A 391 13.39 -3.45 -23.60
C GLY A 391 13.45 -1.92 -23.44
N PHE A 392 14.20 -1.42 -22.46
CA PHE A 392 14.59 -0.02 -22.40
C PHE A 392 15.77 0.19 -23.37
N LYS A 393 15.71 1.25 -24.17
CA LYS A 393 16.88 1.66 -24.96
C LYS A 393 17.90 2.19 -23.98
N SER A 394 19.16 1.75 -24.09
CA SER A 394 20.28 2.37 -23.41
C SER A 394 20.49 3.77 -24.02
N THR A 395 19.66 4.72 -23.61
CA THR A 395 19.86 6.14 -23.82
C THR A 395 20.52 6.63 -22.55
N GLY A 396 21.78 7.08 -22.63
CA GLY A 396 22.54 7.60 -21.50
C GLY A 396 21.65 8.36 -20.53
N GLN A 397 21.60 7.85 -19.30
CA GLN A 397 20.65 8.18 -18.23
C GLN A 397 20.26 9.66 -18.22
N THR A 398 19.09 9.98 -18.77
CA THR A 398 18.41 11.23 -18.40
C THR A 398 17.01 10.86 -17.93
N PRO A 399 16.69 11.03 -16.64
CA PRO A 399 15.40 10.63 -16.09
C PRO A 399 14.25 11.38 -16.79
N PRO A 400 13.09 10.74 -16.99
CA PRO A 400 11.92 11.37 -17.58
C PRO A 400 11.44 12.50 -16.66
N GLY A 401 11.76 13.75 -16.98
CA GLY A 401 11.34 14.91 -16.20
C GLY A 401 12.20 16.16 -16.34
N VAL A 402 13.40 16.07 -16.93
CA VAL A 402 14.33 17.23 -16.96
C VAL A 402 14.28 18.03 -18.27
N ASP A 403 13.96 17.44 -19.42
CA ASP A 403 14.31 18.06 -20.72
C ASP A 403 13.15 18.62 -21.56
N GLN A 404 11.90 18.70 -21.09
CA GLN A 404 10.78 19.19 -21.93
C GLN A 404 10.17 20.54 -21.56
N ALA A 405 10.75 21.29 -20.62
CA ALA A 405 10.23 22.61 -20.24
C ALA A 405 10.76 23.81 -21.07
N GLY A 406 11.68 23.62 -22.05
CA GLY A 406 12.54 24.72 -22.52
C GLY A 406 12.57 25.11 -24.00
N GLU A 407 12.06 24.32 -24.95
CA GLU A 407 12.26 24.58 -26.38
C GLU A 407 10.95 24.66 -27.16
N ASN A 408 10.20 25.75 -27.00
CA ASN A 408 9.15 26.15 -27.94
C ASN A 408 8.77 27.63 -27.78
N ASN A 409 9.74 28.56 -27.85
CA ASN A 409 9.39 29.97 -28.12
C ASN A 409 10.59 30.83 -28.57
N SER A 410 11.17 30.56 -29.74
CA SER A 410 11.92 31.59 -30.47
C SER A 410 11.82 31.37 -31.97
N GLY A 411 10.75 31.91 -32.56
CA GLY A 411 10.49 31.82 -33.98
C GLY A 411 9.34 32.70 -34.43
N LYS A 412 9.32 33.99 -34.06
CA LYS A 412 8.42 34.96 -34.68
C LYS A 412 9.19 36.16 -35.23
N LYS A 413 9.37 36.10 -36.55
CA LYS A 413 9.74 37.14 -37.51
C LYS A 413 9.34 38.55 -37.08
N ALA A 414 10.28 39.48 -37.16
CA ALA A 414 10.01 40.87 -37.50
C ALA A 414 10.86 41.22 -38.72
N SER A 415 10.19 41.28 -39.86
CA SER A 415 10.66 41.83 -41.13
C SER A 415 10.05 43.22 -41.31
N SER A 416 10.83 44.11 -41.96
CA SER A 416 10.46 45.40 -42.57
C SER A 416 10.54 46.65 -41.69
N PRO A 417 10.74 47.85 -42.29
CA PRO A 417 10.75 48.18 -43.73
C PRO A 417 12.13 48.30 -44.38
#